data_AF-A0A7R9MTJ9-F1
#
_entry.id   AF-A0A7R9MTJ9-F1
#
_cell.length_a   1.000
_cell.length_b   1.000
_cell.length_c   1.000
_cell.angle_alpha   90.00
_cell.angle_beta   90.00
_cell.angle_gamma   90.00
#
_symmetry.space_group_name_H-M   'P 1'
#
loop_
_entity.id
_entity.type
_entity.pdbx_description
1 polymer ?
#
loop_
_entity_poly.entity_id
_entity_poly.type
_entity_poly.pdbx_seq_one_letter_code
_entity_poly.pdbx_strand_id
1 'polypeptide(L)'
;EYQPLSYPKQAGLPIGGANYSLYAMLEIHYNNPELRSDWVDSSGIRLYYTDRLRRHDIGILEIGLEYSDKNSIPPHQRSFPLSGYCTAECTRASLPPYGITIIASQLHTHLTGARVWTQHLRGGVELPEVNRDNHYSPHFQEIRKLKRKVNVFPGDVLINTCDYNTGARDNMTLGGHAISDEMCVNYLHYYPKTDLEVCKSSVDTQYLRSYFQYMVDMEGQVDVRQDQSPRYNFRAIRWNPNRALFL
;
A
#
# COMPACT_ATOMS: atom_id res chain seq x y z
N GLU A 1 -8.72 -10.90 22.10
CA GLU A 1 -7.33 -10.70 22.54
C GLU A 1 -6.46 -10.41 21.32
N TYR A 2 -5.71 -9.30 21.34
CA TYR A 2 -4.76 -8.98 20.28
C TYR A 2 -3.57 -9.94 20.37
N GLN A 3 -3.31 -10.70 19.32
CA GLN A 3 -2.13 -11.57 19.27
C GLN A 3 -0.96 -10.84 18.59
N PRO A 4 0.19 -10.68 19.26
CA PRO A 4 1.37 -10.11 18.63
C PRO A 4 1.88 -11.03 17.51
N LEU A 5 2.42 -10.44 16.44
CA LEU A 5 3.07 -11.22 15.38
C LEU A 5 4.24 -12.01 15.96
N SER A 6 4.13 -13.34 15.91
CA SER A 6 5.22 -14.24 16.28
C SER A 6 5.84 -14.86 15.04
N TYR A 7 7.10 -14.55 14.74
CA TYR A 7 7.83 -15.13 13.61
C TYR A 7 8.07 -16.64 13.76
N PRO A 8 8.07 -17.40 12.66
CA PRO A 8 8.22 -18.85 12.68
C PRO A 8 9.64 -19.27 13.09
N LYS A 9 9.80 -20.48 13.65
CA LYS A 9 11.08 -20.95 14.23
C LYS A 9 12.29 -20.81 13.29
N GLN A 10 12.09 -20.96 11.99
CA GLN A 10 13.16 -20.89 10.99
C GLN A 10 13.57 -19.47 10.58
N ALA A 11 12.82 -18.41 10.96
CA ALA A 11 13.10 -17.05 10.50
C ALA A 11 12.90 -15.98 11.58
N GLY A 12 13.69 -14.90 11.55
CA GLY A 12 13.60 -13.77 12.48
C GLY A 12 14.10 -12.48 11.83
N LEU A 13 13.76 -11.33 12.41
CA LEU A 13 14.28 -10.03 11.97
C LEU A 13 15.62 -9.77 12.68
N PRO A 14 16.76 -9.74 11.96
CA PRO A 14 18.05 -9.42 12.58
C PRO A 14 18.08 -7.96 13.05
N ILE A 15 18.65 -7.73 14.23
CA ILE A 15 18.85 -6.39 14.81
C ILE A 15 20.25 -6.28 15.42
N GLY A 16 20.93 -5.16 15.17
CA GLY A 16 22.29 -4.89 15.69
C GLY A 16 23.41 -5.70 15.03
N GLY A 17 24.65 -5.46 15.47
CA GLY A 17 25.86 -6.05 14.90
C GLY A 17 26.63 -5.07 13.99
N ALA A 18 27.83 -5.45 13.55
CA ALA A 18 28.77 -4.56 12.84
C ALA A 18 28.23 -4.01 11.51
N ASN A 19 27.27 -4.71 10.88
CA ASN A 19 26.69 -4.34 9.58
C ASN A 19 25.29 -3.69 9.71
N TYR A 20 24.84 -3.38 10.92
CA TYR A 20 23.50 -2.82 11.18
C TYR A 20 23.59 -1.48 11.91
N SER A 21 22.52 -0.68 11.81
CA SER A 21 22.38 0.53 12.62
C SER A 21 22.37 0.19 14.11
N LEU A 22 23.07 0.99 14.91
CA LEU A 22 23.05 0.92 16.38
C LEU A 22 21.83 1.62 16.98
N TYR A 23 21.07 2.37 16.17
CA TYR A 23 19.93 3.16 16.59
C TYR A 23 18.63 2.60 16.01
N ALA A 24 17.59 2.63 16.83
CA ALA A 24 16.21 2.41 16.39
C ALA A 24 15.52 3.76 16.23
N MET A 25 14.78 3.93 15.13
CA MET A 25 13.88 5.06 14.92
C MET A 25 12.45 4.58 15.18
N LEU A 26 11.75 5.28 16.07
CA LEU A 26 10.33 5.06 16.33
C LEU A 26 9.56 6.27 15.77
N GLU A 27 8.74 6.03 14.76
CA GLU A 27 7.81 7.00 14.22
C GLU A 27 6.40 6.69 14.74
N ILE A 28 5.77 7.66 15.41
CA ILE A 28 4.41 7.52 15.96
C ILE A 28 3.50 8.53 15.25
N HIS A 29 2.44 8.03 14.64
CA HIS A 29 1.43 8.85 13.99
C HIS A 29 0.30 9.22 14.96
N TYR A 30 0.23 10.49 15.37
CA TYR A 30 -0.84 11.00 16.22
C TYR A 30 -1.91 11.72 15.39
N ASN A 31 -3.16 11.29 15.54
CA ASN A 31 -4.32 12.06 15.08
C ASN A 31 -4.92 12.81 16.29
N ASN A 32 -4.72 14.13 16.36
CA ASN A 32 -5.18 14.97 17.47
C ASN A 32 -6.26 15.97 17.00
N PRO A 33 -7.49 15.53 16.69
CA PRO A 33 -8.54 16.38 16.15
C PRO A 33 -9.03 17.45 17.13
N GLU A 34 -8.94 17.18 18.44
CA GLU A 34 -9.32 18.12 19.50
C GLU A 34 -8.22 19.15 19.82
N LEU A 35 -7.06 19.05 19.17
CA LEU A 35 -5.89 19.92 19.36
C LEU A 35 -5.48 20.03 20.84
N ARG A 36 -5.61 18.93 21.58
CA ARG A 36 -5.27 18.88 22.99
C ARG A 36 -3.77 18.99 23.22
N SER A 37 -3.40 19.73 24.25
CA SER A 37 -2.00 19.99 24.63
C SER A 37 -1.63 19.45 26.01
N ASP A 38 -2.54 18.76 26.68
CA ASP A 38 -2.40 18.34 28.08
C ASP A 38 -2.18 16.83 28.25
N TRP A 39 -2.15 16.07 27.15
CA TRP A 39 -1.81 14.66 27.17
C TRP A 39 -0.30 14.46 27.10
N VAL A 40 0.22 13.62 28.00
CA VAL A 40 1.60 13.13 27.96
C VAL A 40 1.55 11.67 27.54
N ASP A 41 2.16 11.34 26.41
CA ASP A 41 2.22 9.98 25.89
C ASP A 41 3.61 9.35 26.13
N SER A 42 3.63 8.05 26.34
CA SER A 42 4.85 7.23 26.43
C SER A 42 4.63 5.89 25.73
N SER A 43 3.92 5.93 24.60
CA SER A 43 3.63 4.77 23.78
C SER A 43 4.88 4.26 23.06
N GLY A 44 4.86 2.98 22.68
CA GLY A 44 5.97 2.37 21.94
C GLY A 44 5.71 0.92 21.59
N ILE A 45 6.78 0.24 21.17
CA ILE A 45 6.73 -1.16 20.72
C ILE A 45 7.59 -2.01 21.67
N ARG A 46 7.05 -3.16 22.08
CA ARG A 46 7.81 -4.18 22.83
C ARG A 46 8.38 -5.22 21.87
N LEU A 47 9.70 -5.36 21.85
CA LEU A 47 10.40 -6.36 21.05
C LEU A 47 10.77 -7.58 21.91
N TYR A 48 10.47 -8.78 21.41
CA TYR A 48 10.94 -10.04 21.98
C TYR A 48 12.00 -10.63 21.05
N TYR A 49 13.22 -10.80 21.56
CA TYR A 49 14.39 -11.18 20.76
C TYR A 49 15.14 -12.37 21.38
N THR A 50 16.08 -12.92 20.62
CA THR A 50 17.01 -13.99 21.03
C THR A 50 18.41 -13.63 20.54
N ASP A 51 19.43 -14.08 21.28
CA ASP A 51 20.84 -13.98 20.96
C ASP A 51 21.31 -14.96 19.86
N ARG A 52 20.44 -15.89 19.44
CA ARG A 52 20.75 -16.89 18.41
C ARG A 52 20.07 -16.54 17.09
N LEU A 53 20.88 -16.33 16.06
CA LEU A 53 20.37 -16.15 14.69
C LEU A 53 19.57 -17.38 14.25
N ARG A 54 18.43 -17.11 13.60
CA ARG A 54 17.61 -18.13 12.96
C ARG A 54 18.16 -18.42 11.56
N ARG A 55 17.64 -19.48 10.93
CA ARG A 55 18.11 -19.93 9.61
C ARG A 55 17.94 -18.87 8.51
N HIS A 56 16.90 -18.06 8.58
CA HIS A 56 16.60 -17.04 7.59
C HIS A 56 16.29 -15.69 8.23
N ASP A 57 16.77 -14.62 7.60
CA ASP A 57 16.38 -13.27 7.93
C ASP A 57 15.01 -12.96 7.31
N ILE A 58 14.17 -12.26 8.08
CA ILE A 58 12.89 -11.73 7.61
C ILE A 58 13.13 -10.40 6.90
N GLY A 59 12.51 -10.24 5.73
CA GLY A 59 12.26 -8.94 5.10
C GLY A 59 10.80 -8.52 5.24
N ILE A 60 10.56 -7.22 5.10
CA ILE A 60 9.22 -6.64 4.92
C ILE A 60 9.23 -5.99 3.54
N LEU A 61 8.33 -6.43 2.67
CA LEU A 61 8.17 -5.90 1.32
C LEU A 61 6.86 -5.13 1.28
N GLU A 62 6.95 -3.87 0.89
CA GLU A 62 5.81 -3.00 0.70
C GLU A 62 5.37 -3.02 -0.78
N ILE A 63 4.15 -3.47 -1.03
CA ILE A 63 3.55 -3.44 -2.37
C ILE A 63 2.28 -2.59 -2.40
N GLY A 64 1.93 -2.12 -3.59
CA GLY A 64 0.70 -1.35 -3.83
C GLY A 64 0.97 -0.05 -4.57
N LEU A 65 0.26 1.00 -4.17
CA LEU A 65 0.33 2.30 -4.84
C LEU A 65 1.34 3.22 -4.16
N GLU A 66 2.03 4.02 -4.96
CA GLU A 66 2.85 5.12 -4.46
C GLU A 66 2.03 6.14 -3.67
N TYR A 67 2.69 6.83 -2.74
CA TYR A 67 2.07 7.91 -1.96
C TYR A 67 2.03 9.19 -2.79
N SER A 68 1.05 9.28 -3.69
CA SER A 68 0.98 10.35 -4.68
C SER A 68 -0.46 10.71 -5.02
N ASP A 69 -0.68 11.99 -5.34
CA ASP A 69 -1.95 12.52 -5.84
C ASP A 69 -2.42 11.81 -7.12
N LYS A 70 -1.54 11.07 -7.81
CA LYS A 70 -1.85 10.21 -8.94
C LYS A 70 -2.86 9.09 -8.61
N ASN A 71 -3.00 8.73 -7.34
CA ASN A 71 -3.86 7.66 -6.86
C ASN A 71 -5.09 8.26 -6.16
N SER A 72 -5.89 9.00 -6.92
CA SER A 72 -7.04 9.74 -6.41
C SER A 72 -8.36 9.06 -6.75
N ILE A 73 -9.35 9.23 -5.87
CA ILE A 73 -10.65 8.57 -5.93
C ILE A 73 -11.75 9.64 -6.02
N PRO A 74 -12.57 9.66 -7.09
CA PRO A 74 -13.67 10.60 -7.25
C PRO A 74 -14.64 10.59 -6.06
N PRO A 75 -15.36 11.69 -5.80
CA PRO A 75 -16.42 11.71 -4.79
C PRO A 75 -17.59 10.80 -5.19
N HIS A 76 -18.41 10.44 -4.20
CA HIS A 76 -19.67 9.70 -4.35
C HIS A 76 -19.57 8.29 -4.98
N GLN A 77 -18.41 7.63 -4.92
CA GLN A 77 -18.26 6.28 -5.44
C GLN A 77 -18.64 5.23 -4.40
N ARG A 78 -19.49 4.27 -4.80
CA ARG A 78 -19.80 3.10 -3.95
C ARG A 78 -18.69 2.05 -3.95
N SER A 79 -17.97 1.96 -5.07
CA SER A 79 -16.83 1.08 -5.30
C SER A 79 -15.97 1.75 -6.36
N PHE A 80 -14.69 1.90 -6.07
CA PHE A 80 -13.69 2.43 -6.97
C PHE A 80 -12.37 1.68 -6.70
N PRO A 81 -12.05 0.64 -7.50
CA PRO A 81 -10.83 -0.14 -7.30
C PRO A 81 -9.62 0.56 -7.89
N LEU A 82 -8.55 0.72 -7.10
CA LEU A 82 -7.22 1.12 -7.57
C LEU A 82 -6.22 -0.01 -7.35
N SER A 83 -5.39 -0.27 -8.35
CA SER A 83 -4.42 -1.37 -8.36
C SER A 83 -2.99 -0.86 -8.46
N GLY A 84 -2.13 -1.31 -7.55
CA GLY A 84 -0.69 -1.14 -7.62
C GLY A 84 0.02 -2.45 -7.99
N TYR A 85 1.15 -2.33 -8.68
CA TYR A 85 1.83 -3.46 -9.31
C TYR A 85 3.28 -3.56 -8.85
N CYS A 86 3.67 -4.78 -8.47
CA CYS A 86 5.06 -5.20 -8.45
C CYS A 86 5.32 -6.05 -9.69
N THR A 87 5.94 -5.45 -10.71
CA THR A 87 6.03 -6.05 -12.05
C THR A 87 7.06 -7.18 -12.13
N ALA A 88 6.97 -7.97 -13.21
CA ALA A 88 7.88 -9.08 -13.47
C ALA A 88 9.33 -8.61 -13.60
N GLU A 89 9.55 -7.41 -14.13
CA GLU A 89 10.88 -6.81 -14.25
C GLU A 89 11.47 -6.50 -12.87
N CYS A 90 10.66 -5.94 -11.96
CA CYS A 90 11.09 -5.60 -10.62
C CYS A 90 11.43 -6.86 -9.79
N THR A 91 10.55 -7.86 -9.82
CA THR A 91 10.82 -9.14 -9.13
C THR A 91 11.99 -9.89 -9.75
N ARG A 92 12.17 -9.84 -11.08
CA ARG A 92 13.30 -10.47 -11.76
C ARG A 92 14.64 -9.83 -11.41
N ALA A 93 14.66 -8.51 -11.28
CA ALA A 93 15.87 -7.78 -10.93
C ALA A 93 16.26 -7.96 -9.46
N SER A 94 15.28 -8.13 -8.56
CA SER A 94 15.51 -7.94 -7.12
C SER A 94 15.30 -9.18 -6.25
N LEU A 95 14.68 -10.24 -6.77
CA LEU A 95 14.51 -11.51 -6.05
C LEU A 95 15.63 -12.51 -6.40
N PRO A 96 16.05 -13.35 -5.44
CA PRO A 96 17.03 -14.39 -5.71
C PRO A 96 16.43 -15.49 -6.62
N PRO A 97 17.27 -16.28 -7.32
CA PRO A 97 16.79 -17.35 -8.23
C PRO A 97 15.85 -18.36 -7.58
N TYR A 98 16.01 -18.62 -6.27
CA TYR A 98 15.18 -19.53 -5.49
C TYR A 98 13.93 -18.85 -4.89
N GLY A 99 13.71 -17.56 -5.16
CA GLY A 99 12.54 -16.79 -4.73
C GLY A 99 12.51 -16.46 -3.24
N ILE A 100 11.36 -15.95 -2.81
CA ILE A 100 11.03 -15.63 -1.43
C ILE A 100 9.75 -16.36 -1.01
N THR A 101 9.60 -16.57 0.29
CA THR A 101 8.42 -17.17 0.91
C THR A 101 7.74 -16.14 1.80
N ILE A 102 6.56 -15.68 1.39
CA ILE A 102 5.69 -14.80 2.17
C ILE A 102 4.96 -15.64 3.23
N ILE A 103 4.94 -15.14 4.46
CA ILE A 103 4.37 -15.81 5.63
C ILE A 103 3.31 -15.00 6.37
N ALA A 104 3.32 -13.67 6.23
CA ALA A 104 2.30 -12.81 6.83
C ALA A 104 2.08 -11.58 5.94
N SER A 105 0.92 -10.95 6.10
CA SER A 105 0.49 -9.79 5.33
C SER A 105 -0.29 -8.85 6.23
N GLN A 106 -0.06 -7.54 6.10
CA GLN A 106 -0.84 -6.48 6.73
C GLN A 106 -1.38 -5.56 5.64
N LEU A 107 -2.71 -5.53 5.50
CA LEU A 107 -3.41 -4.69 4.53
C LEU A 107 -3.63 -3.31 5.13
N HIS A 108 -3.39 -2.25 4.36
CA HIS A 108 -3.44 -0.88 4.83
C HIS A 108 -4.09 0.05 3.81
N THR A 109 -5.11 0.77 4.26
CA THR A 109 -5.71 1.95 3.60
C THR A 109 -6.03 3.00 4.67
N HIS A 110 -6.50 4.17 4.25
CA HIS A 110 -7.17 5.12 5.15
C HIS A 110 -8.69 4.88 5.14
N LEU A 111 -9.46 5.90 5.53
CA LEU A 111 -10.85 5.79 6.00
C LEU A 111 -11.88 5.27 4.99
N THR A 112 -11.60 5.32 3.70
CA THR A 112 -12.54 4.94 2.63
C THR A 112 -12.29 3.54 2.07
N GLY A 113 -11.21 2.85 2.47
CA GLY A 113 -10.96 1.48 2.02
C GLY A 113 -11.99 0.49 2.58
N ALA A 114 -12.60 -0.28 1.67
CA ALA A 114 -13.67 -1.23 1.99
C ALA A 114 -13.27 -2.69 1.71
N ARG A 115 -12.41 -2.93 0.71
CA ARG A 115 -11.91 -4.26 0.35
C ARG A 115 -10.47 -4.16 -0.13
N VAL A 116 -9.66 -5.15 0.20
CA VAL A 116 -8.27 -5.22 -0.27
C VAL A 116 -7.92 -6.66 -0.62
N TRP A 117 -7.26 -6.87 -1.76
CA TRP A 117 -6.77 -8.19 -2.16
C TRP A 117 -5.45 -8.09 -2.91
N THR A 118 -4.68 -9.17 -2.87
CA THR A 118 -3.39 -9.25 -3.51
C THR A 118 -3.32 -10.49 -4.41
N GLN A 119 -3.32 -10.26 -5.71
CA GLN A 119 -3.18 -11.29 -6.73
C GLN A 119 -1.70 -11.64 -6.94
N HIS A 120 -1.46 -12.88 -7.37
CA HIS A 120 -0.13 -13.39 -7.69
C HIS A 120 -0.18 -14.04 -9.06
N LEU A 121 0.64 -13.56 -10.00
CA LEU A 121 0.69 -14.08 -11.36
C LEU A 121 2.08 -14.64 -11.67
N ARG A 122 2.11 -15.71 -12.47
CA ARG A 122 3.33 -16.32 -13.01
C ARG A 122 3.14 -16.65 -14.48
N GLY A 123 3.97 -16.06 -15.34
CA GLY A 123 3.89 -16.30 -16.79
C GLY A 123 2.51 -16.00 -17.39
N GLY A 124 1.82 -14.96 -16.88
CA GLY A 124 0.48 -14.58 -17.33
C GLY A 124 -0.67 -15.40 -16.72
N VAL A 125 -0.38 -16.42 -15.91
CA VAL A 125 -1.40 -17.23 -15.22
C VAL A 125 -1.56 -16.73 -13.79
N GLU A 126 -2.80 -16.47 -13.38
CA GLU A 126 -3.13 -16.15 -11.99
C GLU A 126 -3.01 -17.41 -11.11
N LEU A 127 -2.18 -17.31 -10.09
CA LEU A 127 -2.01 -18.27 -9.01
C LEU A 127 -2.94 -17.89 -7.84
N PRO A 128 -3.09 -18.74 -6.82
CA PRO A 128 -3.91 -18.37 -5.67
C PRO A 128 -3.46 -17.04 -5.03
N GLU A 129 -4.42 -16.19 -4.67
CA GLU A 129 -4.21 -14.87 -4.08
C GLU A 129 -3.38 -14.92 -2.79
N VAL A 130 -2.45 -13.99 -2.62
CA VAL A 130 -1.59 -13.89 -1.42
C VAL A 130 -2.44 -13.65 -0.18
N ASN A 131 -3.33 -12.66 -0.25
CA ASN A 131 -4.23 -12.27 0.83
C ASN A 131 -5.49 -11.60 0.26
N ARG A 132 -6.61 -11.70 0.97
CA ARG A 132 -7.87 -11.04 0.61
C ARG A 132 -8.68 -10.73 1.86
N ASP A 133 -9.22 -9.52 1.92
CA ASP A 133 -10.23 -9.12 2.88
C ASP A 133 -11.34 -8.33 2.19
N ASN A 134 -12.50 -8.97 2.07
CA ASN A 134 -13.70 -8.36 1.50
C ASN A 134 -14.51 -7.54 2.51
N HIS A 135 -14.15 -7.59 3.79
CA HIS A 135 -14.77 -6.84 4.88
C HIS A 135 -13.69 -6.04 5.62
N TYR A 136 -12.72 -5.55 4.87
CA TYR A 136 -11.62 -4.78 5.41
C TYR A 136 -12.17 -3.54 6.13
N SER A 137 -11.59 -3.23 7.28
CA SER A 137 -11.88 -2.00 8.02
C SER A 137 -10.57 -1.27 8.33
N PRO A 138 -10.47 0.03 8.01
CA PRO A 138 -9.31 0.84 8.38
C PRO A 138 -9.11 0.94 9.89
N HIS A 139 -10.14 0.61 10.69
CA HIS A 139 -10.07 0.57 12.15
C HIS A 139 -9.56 -0.76 12.71
N PHE A 140 -9.41 -1.79 11.86
CA PHE A 140 -8.97 -3.12 12.26
C PHE A 140 -7.85 -3.62 11.33
N GLN A 141 -6.64 -3.12 11.57
CA GLN A 141 -5.47 -3.40 10.73
C GLN A 141 -4.47 -4.30 11.47
N GLU A 142 -4.68 -5.61 11.39
CA GLU A 142 -3.79 -6.59 12.01
C GLU A 142 -2.78 -7.18 11.02
N ILE A 143 -1.64 -7.63 11.53
CA ILE A 143 -0.71 -8.46 10.75
C ILE A 143 -1.20 -9.91 10.78
N ARG A 144 -1.71 -10.41 9.65
CA ARG A 144 -2.23 -11.78 9.56
C ARG A 144 -1.15 -12.74 9.10
N LYS A 145 -0.95 -13.83 9.85
CA LYS A 145 -0.22 -14.99 9.33
C LYS A 145 -1.03 -15.62 8.22
N LEU A 146 -0.39 -15.85 7.07
CA LEU A 146 -1.06 -16.49 5.95
C LEU A 146 -1.32 -17.96 6.27
N LYS A 147 -2.52 -18.44 5.93
CA LYS A 147 -2.91 -19.85 6.11
C LYS A 147 -2.00 -20.79 5.31
N ARG A 148 -1.48 -20.31 4.18
CA ARG A 148 -0.48 -20.97 3.36
C ARG A 148 0.70 -20.03 3.15
N LYS A 149 1.89 -20.59 3.11
CA LYS A 149 3.08 -19.87 2.65
C LYS A 149 2.98 -19.63 1.14
N VAL A 150 3.42 -18.47 0.67
CA VAL A 150 3.37 -18.13 -0.76
C VAL A 150 4.77 -17.94 -1.29
N ASN A 151 5.14 -18.71 -2.31
CA ASN A 151 6.45 -18.61 -2.93
C ASN A 151 6.38 -17.72 -4.17
N VAL A 152 7.14 -16.63 -4.15
CA VAL A 152 7.26 -15.66 -5.24
C VAL A 152 8.66 -15.78 -5.83
N PHE A 153 8.74 -15.97 -7.15
CA PHE A 153 10.02 -16.15 -7.86
C PHE A 153 10.32 -14.94 -8.77
N PRO A 154 11.58 -14.78 -9.21
CA PRO A 154 11.94 -13.82 -10.25
C PRO A 154 11.02 -13.93 -11.48
N GLY A 155 10.42 -12.81 -11.89
CA GLY A 155 9.50 -12.75 -13.03
C GLY A 155 8.02 -12.97 -12.69
N ASP A 156 7.69 -13.25 -11.44
CA ASP A 156 6.30 -13.21 -10.96
C ASP A 156 5.80 -11.76 -10.84
N VAL A 157 4.48 -11.57 -10.89
CA VAL A 157 3.83 -10.28 -10.67
C VAL A 157 2.97 -10.35 -9.42
N LEU A 158 3.03 -9.31 -8.57
CA LEU A 158 2.08 -9.13 -7.47
C LEU A 158 1.23 -7.89 -7.76
N ILE A 159 -0.07 -8.01 -7.63
CA ILE A 159 -1.02 -6.90 -7.86
C ILE A 159 -1.79 -6.70 -6.57
N ASN A 160 -1.67 -5.53 -5.95
CA ASN A 160 -2.44 -5.19 -4.76
C ASN A 160 -3.53 -4.19 -5.15
N THR A 161 -4.78 -4.59 -4.96
CA THR A 161 -5.93 -3.76 -5.28
C THR A 161 -6.68 -3.39 -4.01
N CYS A 162 -6.97 -2.09 -3.87
CA CYS A 162 -7.81 -1.55 -2.82
C CYS A 162 -9.06 -0.97 -3.45
N ASP A 163 -10.21 -1.34 -2.93
CA ASP A 163 -11.50 -0.82 -3.37
C ASP A 163 -12.07 0.12 -2.33
N TYR A 164 -12.40 1.32 -2.79
CA TYR A 164 -12.77 2.45 -1.95
C TYR A 164 -14.25 2.79 -2.05
N ASN A 165 -14.81 3.26 -0.94
CA ASN A 165 -16.15 3.83 -0.84
C ASN A 165 -16.06 5.30 -0.42
N THR A 166 -16.24 6.19 -1.39
CA THR A 166 -16.30 7.65 -1.21
C THR A 166 -17.75 8.17 -1.28
N GLY A 167 -18.75 7.31 -1.07
CA GLY A 167 -20.17 7.66 -1.14
C GLY A 167 -20.56 8.88 -0.28
N ALA A 168 -19.90 9.04 0.87
CA ALA A 168 -20.11 10.12 1.82
C ALA A 168 -19.13 11.32 1.66
N ARG A 169 -18.28 11.33 0.63
CA ARG A 169 -17.32 12.41 0.36
C ARG A 169 -17.82 13.26 -0.81
N ASP A 170 -17.91 14.57 -0.61
CA ASP A 170 -18.31 15.52 -1.66
C ASP A 170 -17.13 15.95 -2.55
N ASN A 171 -15.91 15.83 -2.04
CA ASN A 171 -14.68 16.22 -2.73
C ASN A 171 -13.85 14.99 -3.12
N MET A 172 -12.95 15.20 -4.10
CA MET A 172 -11.93 14.21 -4.46
C MET A 172 -11.13 13.77 -3.23
N THR A 173 -10.95 12.46 -3.10
CA THR A 173 -10.05 11.87 -2.09
C THR A 173 -8.70 11.62 -2.76
N LEU A 174 -7.66 12.33 -2.32
CA LEU A 174 -6.33 12.28 -2.93
C LEU A 174 -5.47 11.19 -2.29
N GLY A 175 -4.49 10.67 -3.02
CA GLY A 175 -3.45 9.82 -2.43
C GLY A 175 -2.45 10.63 -1.59
N GLY A 176 -2.14 10.20 -0.37
CA GLY A 176 -1.28 10.97 0.53
C GLY A 176 -1.15 10.39 1.95
N HIS A 177 -0.46 11.15 2.82
CA HIS A 177 -0.14 10.72 4.19
C HIS A 177 -1.21 11.10 5.23
N ALA A 178 -2.07 12.07 4.94
CA ALA A 178 -3.07 12.51 5.89
C ALA A 178 -4.20 11.48 6.02
N ILE A 179 -4.82 11.37 7.19
CA ILE A 179 -5.98 10.47 7.42
C ILE A 179 -7.18 10.80 6.51
N SER A 180 -7.25 12.03 5.98
CA SER A 180 -8.26 12.47 5.02
C SER A 180 -7.97 12.06 3.58
N ASP A 181 -6.69 11.84 3.26
CA ASP A 181 -6.17 11.30 2.00
C ASP A 181 -6.29 9.76 2.02
N GLU A 182 -5.80 9.08 0.98
CA GLU A 182 -5.82 7.61 0.88
C GLU A 182 -4.48 6.96 0.58
N MET A 183 -4.42 5.68 0.93
CA MET A 183 -3.30 4.77 0.64
C MET A 183 -3.82 3.41 0.17
N CYS A 184 -3.01 2.70 -0.61
CA CYS A 184 -3.22 1.29 -0.94
C CYS A 184 -1.92 0.52 -0.73
N VAL A 185 -1.78 -0.15 0.41
CA VAL A 185 -0.53 -0.83 0.77
C VAL A 185 -0.80 -2.23 1.31
N ASN A 186 0.09 -3.15 0.99
CA ASN A 186 0.21 -4.43 1.67
C ASN A 186 1.67 -4.64 2.11
N TYR A 187 1.87 -4.79 3.43
CA TYR A 187 3.15 -5.13 4.02
C TYR A 187 3.29 -6.65 4.10
N LEU A 188 4.15 -7.21 3.24
CA LEU A 188 4.40 -8.64 3.15
C LEU A 188 5.62 -9.00 3.98
N HIS A 189 5.45 -9.85 4.99
CA HIS A 189 6.56 -10.41 5.75
C HIS A 189 7.03 -11.68 5.05
N TYR A 190 8.30 -11.74 4.68
CA TYR A 190 8.86 -12.83 3.88
C TYR A 190 10.25 -13.25 4.34
N TYR A 191 10.73 -14.40 3.86
CA TYR A 191 12.13 -14.81 3.95
C TYR A 191 12.56 -15.56 2.68
N PRO A 192 13.87 -15.65 2.39
CA PRO A 192 14.94 -14.88 3.02
C PRO A 192 14.85 -13.40 2.61
N LYS A 193 15.34 -12.51 3.49
CA LYS A 193 15.44 -11.06 3.24
C LYS A 193 16.19 -10.80 1.93
N THR A 194 15.68 -9.84 1.15
CA THR A 194 16.39 -9.24 0.01
C THR A 194 16.56 -7.74 0.24
N ASP A 195 17.11 -7.03 -0.74
CA ASP A 195 17.22 -5.57 -0.74
C ASP A 195 15.97 -4.89 -1.33
N LEU A 196 14.98 -5.67 -1.78
CA LEU A 196 13.70 -5.14 -2.24
C LEU A 196 12.79 -4.87 -1.04
N GLU A 197 12.69 -3.59 -0.69
CA GLU A 197 11.82 -3.11 0.39
C GLU A 197 10.52 -2.50 -0.14
N VAL A 198 10.57 -1.77 -1.26
CA VAL A 198 9.41 -1.10 -1.86
C VAL A 198 9.25 -1.54 -3.31
N CYS A 199 8.08 -2.10 -3.63
CA CYS A 199 7.70 -2.47 -4.99
C CYS A 199 6.29 -1.97 -5.29
N LYS A 200 6.22 -0.70 -5.71
CA LYS A 200 4.98 0.05 -5.93
C LYS A 200 4.91 0.59 -7.34
N SER A 201 3.72 1.02 -7.73
CA SER A 201 3.49 1.72 -8.99
C SER A 201 2.54 2.91 -8.83
N SER A 202 2.54 3.78 -9.83
CA SER A 202 1.51 4.80 -10.05
C SER A 202 1.24 4.95 -11.55
N VAL A 203 0.18 5.68 -11.91
CA VAL A 203 -0.07 6.02 -13.31
C VAL A 203 1.07 6.87 -13.86
N ASP A 204 1.41 6.64 -15.12
CA ASP A 204 2.42 7.44 -15.79
C ASP A 204 2.00 8.93 -15.88
N THR A 205 2.98 9.82 -15.69
CA THR A 205 2.74 11.27 -15.64
C THR A 205 2.23 11.81 -16.97
N GLN A 206 2.70 11.28 -18.11
CA GLN A 206 2.28 11.74 -19.43
C GLN A 206 0.84 11.33 -19.71
N TYR A 207 0.46 10.09 -19.37
CA TYR A 207 -0.92 9.63 -19.50
C TYR A 207 -1.88 10.46 -18.63
N LEU A 208 -1.49 10.78 -17.39
CA LEU A 208 -2.30 11.61 -16.52
C LEU A 208 -2.44 13.06 -17.04
N ARG A 209 -1.38 13.63 -17.63
CA ARG A 209 -1.46 14.94 -18.31
C ARG A 209 -2.40 14.91 -19.51
N SER A 210 -2.33 13.86 -20.32
CA SER A 210 -3.25 13.66 -21.45
C SER A 210 -4.70 13.52 -20.99
N TYR A 211 -4.95 12.83 -19.87
CA TYR A 211 -6.28 12.79 -19.25
C TYR A 211 -6.77 14.18 -18.86
N PHE A 212 -5.94 15.00 -18.21
CA PHE A 212 -6.33 16.37 -17.87
C PHE A 212 -6.55 17.23 -19.11
N GLN A 213 -5.79 17.02 -20.19
CA GLN A 213 -5.99 17.73 -21.45
C GLN A 213 -7.33 17.35 -22.08
N TYR A 214 -7.66 16.06 -22.08
CA TYR A 214 -8.96 15.57 -22.52
C TYR A 214 -10.11 16.21 -21.71
N MET A 215 -9.95 16.35 -20.39
CA MET A 215 -10.95 17.00 -19.54
C MET A 215 -11.22 18.46 -19.95
N VAL A 216 -10.21 19.18 -20.42
CA VAL A 216 -10.36 20.54 -20.94
C VAL A 216 -11.05 20.51 -22.31
N ASP A 217 -10.47 19.77 -23.26
CA ASP A 217 -10.83 19.86 -24.68
C ASP A 217 -12.20 19.24 -24.98
N MET A 218 -12.54 18.13 -24.31
CA MET A 218 -13.71 17.32 -24.63
C MET A 218 -14.82 17.45 -23.59
N GLU A 219 -14.47 17.70 -22.32
CA GLU A 219 -15.41 17.73 -21.19
C GLU A 219 -15.66 19.16 -20.64
N GLY A 220 -15.06 20.18 -21.25
CA GLY A 220 -15.26 21.59 -20.90
C GLY A 220 -14.87 21.94 -19.46
N GLN A 221 -13.87 21.26 -18.89
CA GLN A 221 -13.34 21.53 -17.56
C GLN A 221 -12.33 22.69 -17.59
N VAL A 222 -12.83 23.91 -17.82
CA VAL A 222 -12.01 25.12 -18.04
C VAL A 222 -11.05 25.50 -16.90
N ASP A 223 -11.30 25.01 -15.68
CA ASP A 223 -10.47 25.30 -14.50
C ASP A 223 -9.26 24.34 -14.38
N VAL A 224 -9.21 23.27 -15.18
CA VAL A 224 -8.07 22.34 -15.26
C VAL A 224 -6.96 22.99 -16.09
N ARG A 225 -5.71 22.91 -15.59
CA ARG A 225 -4.56 23.58 -16.22
C ARG A 225 -3.32 22.68 -16.25
N GLN A 226 -2.64 22.63 -17.40
CA GLN A 226 -1.49 21.73 -17.61
C GLN A 226 -0.23 22.09 -16.80
N ASP A 227 -0.09 23.35 -16.40
CA ASP A 227 1.01 23.84 -15.56
C ASP A 227 0.79 23.57 -14.05
N GLN A 228 -0.39 23.09 -13.67
CA GLN A 228 -0.77 22.85 -12.27
C GLN A 228 -0.50 21.41 -11.82
N SER A 229 -0.50 21.21 -10.50
CA SER A 229 -0.29 19.88 -9.91
C SER A 229 -1.49 18.95 -10.15
N PRO A 230 -1.30 17.62 -10.13
CA PRO A 230 -2.40 16.67 -10.19
C PRO A 230 -3.49 16.94 -9.13
N ARG A 231 -3.08 17.24 -7.88
CA ARG A 231 -4.00 17.64 -6.80
C ARG A 231 -4.87 18.83 -7.15
N TYR A 232 -4.29 19.87 -7.74
CA TYR A 232 -5.06 21.02 -8.18
C TYR A 232 -6.07 20.60 -9.25
N ASN A 233 -5.61 19.92 -10.31
CA ASN A 233 -6.46 19.55 -11.44
C ASN A 233 -7.60 18.60 -11.03
N PHE A 234 -7.32 17.61 -10.19
CA PHE A 234 -8.35 16.71 -9.67
C PHE A 234 -9.42 17.43 -8.83
N ARG A 235 -9.03 18.49 -8.10
CA ARG A 235 -9.98 19.33 -7.34
C ARG A 235 -10.75 20.30 -8.24
N ALA A 236 -10.18 20.71 -9.37
CA ALA A 236 -10.81 21.60 -10.33
C ALA A 236 -11.88 20.90 -11.19
N ILE A 237 -11.77 19.59 -11.39
CA ILE A 237 -12.76 18.82 -12.15
C ILE A 237 -14.10 18.81 -11.41
N ARG A 238 -15.16 19.19 -12.13
CA ARG A 238 -16.55 19.02 -11.70
C ARG A 238 -16.96 17.57 -11.94
N TRP A 239 -16.89 16.75 -10.90
CA TRP A 239 -17.16 15.32 -10.99
C TRP A 239 -18.64 15.02 -11.27
N ASN A 240 -18.86 14.03 -12.14
CA ASN A 240 -20.16 13.41 -12.38
C ASN A 240 -19.93 11.90 -12.60
N PRO A 241 -20.99 11.07 -12.63
CA PRO A 241 -20.84 9.62 -12.78
C PRO A 241 -20.04 9.20 -14.01
N ASN A 242 -20.19 9.90 -15.14
CA ASN A 242 -19.49 9.56 -16.38
C ASN A 242 -17.98 9.86 -16.29
N ARG A 243 -17.60 11.01 -15.73
CA ARG A 243 -16.19 11.38 -15.52
C ARG A 243 -15.50 10.50 -14.50
N ALA A 244 -16.23 10.11 -13.45
CA ALA A 244 -15.71 9.18 -12.46
C ALA A 244 -15.47 7.78 -13.07
N LEU A 245 -16.36 7.32 -13.97
CA LEU A 245 -16.18 6.06 -14.68
C LEU A 245 -15.06 6.11 -15.73
N PHE A 246 -14.81 7.28 -16.32
CA PHE A 246 -13.77 7.48 -17.32
C PHE A 246 -12.35 7.58 -16.73
N LEU A 247 -12.25 8.01 -15.46
CA LEU A 247 -10.99 8.01 -14.71
C LEU A 247 -10.54 6.58 -14.39
#